data_AF-A0A933PDP2-F1
#
_entry.id   AF-A0A933PDP2-F1
#
_cell.length_a   1.000
_cell.length_b   1.000
_cell.length_c   1.000
_cell.angle_alpha   90.00
_cell.angle_beta   90.00
_cell.angle_gamma   90.00
#
_symmetry.space_group_name_H-M   'P 1'
#
loop_
_entity.id
_entity.type
_entity.pdbx_description
1 polymer ?
#
loop_
_entity_poly.entity_id
_entity_poly.type
_entity_poly.pdbx_seq_one_letter_code
_entity_poly.pdbx_strand_id
1 'polypeptide(L)' 'MEAHAGAMDLAAVVLGGCFTLLRLTGRIDPEGRRVLLDTLDVMEREYGAEQFRTMRRDVLALRG' A
#
# COMPACT_ATOMS: atom_id res chain seq x y z
N MET A 1 0.19 -15.21 -23.22
CA MET A 1 -0.55 -15.18 -21.94
C MET A 1 -0.09 -16.39 -21.19
N GLU A 2 0.89 -16.29 -20.28
CA GLU A 2 1.16 -17.24 -19.18
C GLU A 2 2.29 -16.65 -18.30
N ALA A 3 1.93 -16.30 -17.05
CA ALA A 3 2.76 -16.12 -15.84
C ALA A 3 2.23 -15.01 -14.91
N HIS A 4 0.92 -14.92 -14.65
CA HIS A 4 0.36 -13.91 -13.71
C HIS A 4 -0.51 -14.48 -12.58
N ALA A 5 -0.59 -15.81 -12.44
CA ALA A 5 -1.53 -16.44 -11.49
C ALA A 5 -0.90 -17.03 -10.22
N GLY A 6 0.43 -17.06 -10.09
CA GLY A 6 1.09 -17.81 -9.00
C GLY A 6 1.70 -16.96 -7.88
N ALA A 7 2.13 -15.74 -8.18
CA ALA A 7 2.57 -14.78 -7.19
C ALA A 7 1.45 -13.77 -7.03
N MET A 8 0.63 -13.95 -6.00
CA MET A 8 -0.16 -12.84 -5.48
C MET A 8 0.82 -11.67 -5.31
N ASP A 9 0.65 -10.62 -6.11
CA ASP A 9 1.59 -9.51 -6.20
C ASP A 9 1.92 -9.05 -4.78
N LEU A 10 3.17 -9.26 -4.35
CA LEU A 10 3.59 -9.01 -2.97
C LEU A 10 3.23 -7.58 -2.57
N ALA A 11 3.26 -6.64 -3.53
CA ALA A 11 2.81 -5.28 -3.34
C ALA A 11 1.32 -5.20 -2.97
N ALA A 12 0.44 -5.93 -3.64
CA ALA A 12 -0.98 -6.01 -3.29
C ALA A 12 -1.21 -6.61 -1.90
N VAL A 13 -0.44 -7.63 -1.52
CA VAL A 13 -0.51 -8.26 -0.18
C VAL A 13 -0.07 -7.29 0.91
N VAL A 14 1.08 -6.64 0.71
CA VAL A 14 1.63 -5.65 1.64
C VAL A 14 0.67 -4.46 1.77
N LEU A 15 0.17 -3.95 0.65
CA LEU A 15 -0.80 -2.85 0.63
C LEU A 15 -2.07 -3.20 1.42
N GLY A 16 -2.63 -4.39 1.18
CA GLY A 16 -3.81 -4.88 1.88
C GLY A 16 -3.58 -5.07 3.38
N GLY A 17 -2.43 -5.65 3.76
CA GLY A 17 -2.04 -5.85 5.16
C GLY A 17 -1.89 -4.53 5.93
N CYS A 18 -1.16 -3.57 5.35
CA CYS A 18 -0.97 -2.24 5.93
C CYS A 18 -2.30 -1.50 6.12
N PHE A 19 -3.20 -1.51 5.13
CA PHE A 19 -4.51 -0.88 5.26
C PHE A 19 -5.40 -1.57 6.28
N THR A 20 -5.34 -2.90 6.38
CA THR A 20 -6.08 -3.66 7.38
C THR A 20 -5.64 -3.29 8.79
N LEU A 21 -4.33 -3.27 9.04
CA LEU A 21 -3.77 -2.88 10.35
C LEU A 21 -4.08 -1.42 10.70
N LEU A 22 -3.99 -0.53 9.72
CA LEU A 22 -4.36 0.87 9.89
C LEU A 22 -5.84 1.03 10.26
N ARG A 23 -6.74 0.28 9.59
CA ARG A 23 -8.19 0.32 9.85
C ARG A 23 -8.54 -0.22 11.23
N LEU A 24 -7.84 -1.24 11.70
CA LEU A 24 -8.09 -1.91 12.97
C LEU A 24 -7.53 -1.12 14.16
N THR A 25 -6.37 -0.51 14.00
CA THR A 25 -5.66 0.12 15.13
C THR A 25 -5.70 1.64 15.10
N GLY A 26 -6.06 2.24 13.96
CA GLY A 26 -5.95 3.69 13.72
C GLY A 26 -4.51 4.21 13.73
N ARG A 27 -3.52 3.31 13.77
CA ARG A 27 -2.09 3.63 13.88
C ARG A 27 -1.29 2.81 12.89
N ILE A 28 -0.13 3.32 12.51
CA ILE A 28 0.88 2.60 11.75
C ILE A 28 2.23 3.05 12.30
N ASP A 29 3.10 2.10 12.59
CA ASP A 29 4.44 2.43 13.08
C ASP A 29 5.30 3.06 11.94
N PRO A 30 6.41 3.73 12.26
CA PRO A 30 7.23 4.40 11.26
C PRO A 30 7.77 3.48 10.16
N GLU A 31 8.09 2.22 10.48
CA GLU A 31 8.61 1.26 9.50
C GLU A 31 7.49 0.79 8.57
N GLY A 32 6.35 0.41 9.13
CA GLY A 32 5.15 0.05 8.36
C GLY A 32 4.69 1.19 7.45
N ARG A 33 4.79 2.45 7.91
CA ARG A 33 4.48 3.62 7.09
C ARG A 33 5.42 3.78 5.91
N ARG A 34 6.72 3.57 6.11
CA ARG A 34 7.71 3.62 5.03
C ARG A 34 7.44 2.53 3.98
N VAL A 35 7.26 1.29 4.42
CA VAL A 35 6.96 0.15 3.53
C VAL A 35 5.68 0.37 2.73
N LEU A 36 4.63 0.92 3.36
CA LEU A 36 3.38 1.26 2.68
C LEU A 36 3.57 2.32 1.60
N LEU A 37 4.34 3.37 1.88
CA LEU A 37 4.63 4.43 0.90
C LEU A 37 5.47 3.89 -0.28
N ASP A 38 6.49 3.09 -0.01
CA ASP A 38 7.32 2.44 -1.03
C ASP A 38 6.46 1.51 -1.92
N THR A 39 5.52 0.79 -1.31
CA THR A 39 4.58 -0.09 -2.03
C THR A 39 3.64 0.72 -2.92
N LEU A 40 3.12 1.85 -2.43
CA LEU A 40 2.27 2.74 -3.24
C LEU A 40 3.02 3.32 -4.45
N ASP A 41 4.32 3.59 -4.34
CA ASP A 41 5.14 4.02 -5.48
C ASP A 41 5.24 2.93 -6.56
N VAL A 42 5.41 1.66 -6.16
CA VAL A 42 5.40 0.53 -7.10
C VAL A 42 4.04 0.40 -7.77
N MET A 43 2.96 0.39 -6.98
CA MET A 43 1.59 0.24 -7.51
C MET A 43 1.20 1.39 -8.45
N GLU A 44 1.59 2.63 -8.14
CA GLU A 44 1.33 3.77 -9.03
C GLU A 44 2.10 3.64 -10.36
N ARG A 45 3.35 3.17 -10.32
CA ARG A 45 4.16 2.96 -11.54
C ARG A 45 3.61 1.83 -12.41
N GLU A 46 3.18 0.74 -11.81
CA GLU A 46 2.74 -0.46 -12.55
C GLU A 46 1.31 -0.32 -13.07
N TYR A 47 0.42 0.29 -12.30
CA TYR A 47 -1.02 0.30 -12.60
C TYR A 47 -1.59 1.70 -12.86
N GLY A 48 -0.84 2.77 -12.63
CA GLY A 48 -1.19 4.14 -13.06
C GLY A 48 -2.43 4.77 -12.41
N ALA A 49 -2.95 4.20 -11.33
CA ALA A 49 -4.29 4.55 -10.82
C ALA A 49 -4.28 5.71 -9.79
N GLU A 50 -5.21 6.66 -9.97
CA GLU A 50 -5.42 7.81 -9.07
C GLU A 50 -5.65 7.40 -7.61
N GLN A 51 -6.28 6.24 -7.40
CA GLN A 51 -6.53 5.68 -6.07
C GLN A 51 -5.25 5.54 -5.22
N PHE A 52 -4.10 5.21 -5.82
CA PHE A 52 -2.83 5.10 -5.09
C PHE A 52 -2.32 6.47 -4.62
N ARG A 53 -2.54 7.53 -5.40
CA ARG A 53 -2.23 8.91 -4.99
C ARG A 53 -3.11 9.38 -3.84
N THR A 54 -4.40 9.01 -3.85
CA THR A 54 -5.31 9.29 -2.72
C THR A 54 -4.85 8.55 -1.46
N MET A 55 -4.59 7.24 -1.56
CA MET A 55 -4.08 6.44 -0.44
C MET A 55 -2.77 7.02 0.14
N ARG A 56 -1.83 7.45 -0.72
CA ARG A 56 -0.60 8.12 -0.28
C ARG A 56 -0.91 9.36 0.54
N ARG A 57 -1.85 10.19 0.07
CA ARG A 57 -2.25 11.44 0.76
C ARG A 57 -2.83 11.14 2.13
N ASP A 58 -3.67 10.12 2.23
CA ASP A 58 -4.27 9.68 3.50
C ASP A 58 -3.19 9.23 4.49
N VAL A 59 -2.25 8.39 4.04
CA VAL A 59 -1.11 7.91 4.85
C VAL A 59 -0.20 9.05 5.30
N LEU A 60 -0.02 10.08 4.46
CA LEU A 60 0.76 11.28 4.81
C LEU A 60 0.03 12.17 5.84
N ALA A 61 -1.30 12.18 5.81
CA ALA A 61 -2.14 12.97 6.71
C ALA A 61 -2.35 12.31 8.09
N LEU A 62 -2.10 11.00 8.21
CA LEU A 62 -2.14 10.31 9.50
C LEU A 62 -1.19 10.98 10.50
N ARG A 63 -1.77 11.45 11.62
CA ARG A 63 -1.03 11.87 12.80
C ARG A 63 -1.10 10.72 13.81
N GLY A 64 -0.11 9.83 13.72
CA GLY A 64 0.16 8.75 14.68
C GLY A 64 1.48 8.99 15.36
#